data_AF-A0A383DYN8-F1
#
_entry.id   AF-A0A383DYN8-F1
#
_cell.length_a   1.000
_cell.length_b   1.000
_cell.length_c   1.000
_cell.angle_alpha   90.00
_cell.angle_beta   90.00
_cell.angle_gamma   90.00
#
_symmetry.space_group_name_H-M   'P 1'
#
loop_
_entity.id
_entity.type
_entity.pdbx_description
1 polymer ?
#
loop_
_entity_poly.entity_id
_entity_poly.type
_entity_poly.pdbx_seq_one_letter_code
_entity_poly.pdbx_strand_id
1 'polypeptide(L)'
;NAPGRKDVAIFNNNGLSSVKLTKNVRVKKLNVLYAYSGTINLDGFQLASTKGPLIAGGKVEVNEGFLQSWGWTYIQSGGEVDASGSGSRIKIGHNLTIKGGTLTAPSGDNTRFIVKGGFNLHDGGVFNHNSGTVTMSPKGKWSGTTGAAIRIDDGPGTGRNFYNLYKSGPRNVTLTTNDIRVLNNITAIGNGKIRAQSNDITIGGDWDLAKSSNFVAGTGTVIFNGSSAQTID
;
A
#
# COMPACT_ATOMS: atom_id res chain seq x y z
N ASN A 1 13.43 -13.83 24.64
CA ASN A 1 13.20 -12.37 24.60
C ASN A 1 12.66 -11.97 23.24
N ALA A 2 11.66 -11.08 23.20
CA ALA A 2 11.18 -10.53 21.93
C ALA A 2 12.32 -9.75 21.23
N PRO A 3 12.42 -9.83 19.89
CA PRO A 3 13.49 -9.15 19.15
C PRO A 3 13.39 -7.62 19.31
N GLY A 4 14.54 -6.97 19.40
CA GLY A 4 14.69 -5.53 19.53
C GLY A 4 15.03 -4.84 18.21
N ARG A 5 15.14 -3.50 18.26
CA ARG A 5 15.30 -2.64 17.07
C ARG A 5 16.56 -2.93 16.24
N LYS A 6 17.56 -3.60 16.81
CA LYS A 6 18.80 -3.98 16.12
C LYS A 6 18.74 -5.37 15.48
N ASP A 7 17.74 -6.17 15.86
CA ASP A 7 17.66 -7.58 15.51
C ASP A 7 16.93 -7.79 14.19
N VAL A 8 17.33 -8.85 13.48
CA VAL A 8 16.62 -9.35 12.29
C VAL A 8 15.75 -10.51 12.74
N ALA A 9 14.43 -10.36 12.66
CA ALA A 9 13.50 -11.45 12.90
C ALA A 9 13.37 -12.29 11.62
N ILE A 10 13.58 -13.60 11.73
CA ILE A 10 13.53 -14.55 10.62
C ILE A 10 12.49 -15.62 10.94
N PHE A 11 11.55 -15.81 10.01
CA PHE A 11 10.56 -16.87 10.02
C PHE A 11 10.84 -17.80 8.84
N ASN A 12 11.08 -19.08 9.14
CA ASN A 12 11.43 -20.13 8.18
C ASN A 12 10.84 -21.47 8.66
N ASN A 13 11.16 -22.58 7.98
CA ASN A 13 10.58 -23.90 8.24
C ASN A 13 11.14 -24.62 9.50
N ASN A 14 11.90 -23.94 10.37
CA ASN A 14 12.57 -24.58 11.51
C ASN A 14 11.67 -24.68 12.77
N GLY A 15 10.40 -25.06 12.60
CA GLY A 15 9.54 -25.49 13.72
C GLY A 15 8.69 -24.43 14.43
N LEU A 16 8.61 -23.21 13.90
CA LEU A 16 7.58 -22.24 14.33
C LEU A 16 6.45 -22.27 13.30
N SER A 17 5.27 -22.75 13.70
CA SER A 17 4.08 -22.67 12.84
C SER A 17 3.56 -21.24 12.86
N SER A 18 2.94 -20.79 13.95
CA SER A 18 2.38 -19.45 14.07
C SER A 18 2.87 -18.74 15.33
N VAL A 19 2.99 -17.41 15.25
CA VAL A 19 3.31 -16.56 16.39
C VAL A 19 2.25 -15.50 16.58
N LYS A 20 2.07 -15.12 17.85
CA LYS A 20 1.15 -14.07 18.26
C LYS A 20 1.93 -13.02 19.03
N LEU A 21 1.78 -11.74 18.67
CA LEU A 21 2.35 -10.67 19.46
C LEU A 21 1.58 -10.49 20.77
N THR A 22 2.31 -10.22 21.85
CA THR A 22 1.76 -9.90 23.17
C THR A 22 2.12 -8.49 23.64
N LYS A 23 2.84 -7.75 22.79
CA LYS A 23 3.26 -6.36 22.98
C LYS A 23 3.76 -5.79 21.66
N ASN A 24 3.92 -4.47 21.61
CA ASN A 24 4.57 -3.79 20.50
C ASN A 24 6.00 -4.31 20.28
N VAL A 25 6.32 -4.66 19.04
CA VAL A 25 7.62 -5.16 18.62
C VAL A 25 8.23 -4.24 17.57
N ARG A 26 9.52 -3.96 17.71
CA ARG A 26 10.30 -3.23 16.71
C ARG A 26 11.55 -4.01 16.38
N VAL A 27 11.74 -4.30 15.09
CA VAL A 27 12.88 -5.04 14.56
C VAL A 27 13.68 -4.18 13.57
N LYS A 28 14.94 -4.53 13.36
CA LYS A 28 15.74 -3.95 12.28
C LYS A 28 15.13 -4.32 10.94
N LYS A 29 14.89 -5.61 10.74
CA LYS A 29 14.29 -6.20 9.54
C LYS A 29 13.43 -7.42 9.94
N LEU A 30 12.35 -7.64 9.20
CA LEU A 30 11.53 -8.85 9.27
C LEU A 30 11.73 -9.61 7.96
N ASN A 31 12.11 -10.88 8.04
CA ASN A 31 12.20 -11.78 6.91
C ASN A 31 11.26 -12.95 7.16
N VAL A 32 10.16 -13.00 6.42
CA VAL A 32 9.28 -14.17 6.36
C VAL A 32 9.64 -14.89 5.06
N LEU A 33 10.33 -16.02 5.17
CA LEU A 33 10.94 -16.70 4.02
C LEU A 33 9.96 -17.70 3.39
N TYR A 34 10.19 -18.05 2.12
CA TYR A 34 9.32 -18.90 1.30
C TYR A 34 8.83 -20.19 1.95
N ALA A 35 9.68 -20.86 2.75
CA ALA A 35 9.33 -22.12 3.38
C ALA A 35 8.51 -21.96 4.68
N TYR A 36 8.30 -20.73 5.15
CA TYR A 36 7.42 -20.48 6.29
C TYR A 36 5.96 -20.51 5.84
N SER A 37 5.11 -21.21 6.59
CA SER A 37 3.71 -21.45 6.19
C SER A 37 2.66 -21.02 7.21
N GLY A 38 3.05 -20.59 8.41
CA GLY A 38 2.07 -20.15 9.40
C GLY A 38 1.88 -18.64 9.49
N THR A 39 1.33 -18.20 10.61
CA THR A 39 0.79 -16.85 10.77
C THR A 39 1.54 -16.05 11.81
N ILE A 40 1.94 -14.84 11.46
CA ILE A 40 2.38 -13.79 12.39
C ILE A 40 1.16 -12.91 12.68
N ASN A 41 0.46 -13.20 13.77
CA ASN A 41 -0.71 -12.43 14.21
C ASN A 41 -0.26 -11.26 15.11
N LEU A 42 -0.59 -10.04 14.71
CA LEU A 42 -0.19 -8.84 15.45
C LEU A 42 -1.08 -8.55 16.67
N ASP A 43 -2.30 -9.10 16.74
CA ASP A 43 -3.20 -9.07 17.90
C ASP A 43 -3.35 -7.67 18.54
N GLY A 44 -3.71 -6.67 17.73
CA GLY A 44 -3.84 -5.29 18.22
C GLY A 44 -2.51 -4.55 18.48
N PHE A 45 -1.37 -5.23 18.38
CA PHE A 45 -0.05 -4.63 18.61
C PHE A 45 0.61 -4.11 17.34
N GLN A 46 1.59 -3.24 17.55
CA GLN A 46 2.45 -2.71 16.50
C GLN A 46 3.60 -3.67 16.19
N LEU A 47 3.79 -4.00 14.90
CA LEU A 47 5.03 -4.58 14.37
C LEU A 47 5.75 -3.55 13.50
N ALA A 48 6.88 -3.04 13.99
CA ALA A 48 7.68 -2.03 13.30
C ALA A 48 8.97 -2.62 12.71
N SER A 49 9.23 -2.40 11.42
CA SER A 49 10.48 -2.78 10.74
C SER A 49 11.23 -1.56 10.20
N THR A 50 12.48 -1.37 10.61
CA THR A 50 13.25 -0.17 10.20
C THR A 50 13.81 -0.25 8.78
N LYS A 51 14.15 -1.44 8.29
CA LYS A 51 14.71 -1.68 6.94
C LYS A 51 13.69 -2.26 5.98
N GLY A 52 12.44 -2.37 6.42
CA GLY A 52 11.32 -2.90 5.66
C GLY A 52 11.28 -4.42 5.64
N PRO A 53 10.08 -5.02 5.73
CA PRO A 53 9.94 -6.47 5.72
C PRO A 53 10.10 -7.05 4.31
N LEU A 54 10.66 -8.26 4.26
CA LEU A 54 10.48 -9.20 3.17
C LEU A 54 9.45 -10.23 3.63
N ILE A 55 8.35 -10.38 2.89
CA ILE A 55 7.28 -11.34 3.18
C ILE A 55 7.12 -12.22 1.95
N ALA A 56 7.77 -13.37 1.97
CA ALA A 56 7.85 -14.31 0.86
C ALA A 56 7.23 -15.68 1.19
N GLY A 57 6.73 -15.87 2.41
CA GLY A 57 6.02 -17.04 2.87
C GLY A 57 5.02 -16.66 3.96
N GLY A 58 4.11 -17.57 4.29
CA GLY A 58 3.14 -17.46 5.36
C GLY A 58 2.26 -16.21 5.31
N LYS A 59 1.60 -15.93 6.44
CA LYS A 59 0.65 -14.83 6.59
C LYS A 59 1.12 -13.85 7.67
N VAL A 60 1.13 -12.55 7.38
CA VAL A 60 1.13 -11.50 8.40
C VAL A 60 -0.30 -11.02 8.57
N GLU A 61 -0.91 -11.39 9.68
CA GLU A 61 -2.27 -11.01 10.04
C GLU A 61 -2.23 -9.80 10.96
N VAL A 62 -2.65 -8.64 10.44
CA VAL A 62 -2.54 -7.37 11.16
C VAL A 62 -3.58 -7.26 12.28
N ASN A 63 -4.80 -7.76 12.06
CA ASN A 63 -5.94 -7.83 12.99
C ASN A 63 -5.92 -6.83 14.16
N GLU A 64 -6.57 -5.67 14.00
CA GLU A 64 -6.57 -4.54 14.94
C GLU A 64 -5.19 -3.89 15.20
N GLY A 65 -4.11 -4.51 14.73
CA GLY A 65 -2.74 -4.08 14.95
C GLY A 65 -2.23 -3.07 13.93
N PHE A 66 -0.92 -2.87 13.97
CA PHE A 66 -0.25 -1.88 13.12
C PHE A 66 1.05 -2.42 12.52
N LEU A 67 1.01 -2.74 11.22
CA LEU A 67 2.22 -3.01 10.45
C LEU A 67 2.86 -1.70 10.01
N GLN A 68 4.03 -1.38 10.58
CA GLN A 68 4.78 -0.17 10.26
C GLN A 68 6.15 -0.52 9.67
N SER A 69 6.43 -0.04 8.46
CA SER A 69 7.71 -0.22 7.78
C SER A 69 8.34 1.13 7.48
N TRP A 70 9.67 1.24 7.54
CA TRP A 70 10.41 2.44 7.16
C TRP A 70 11.38 2.24 5.99
N GLY A 71 11.74 0.99 5.69
CA GLY A 71 12.47 0.63 4.48
C GLY A 71 11.54 0.07 3.42
N TRP A 72 12.10 -0.36 2.30
CA TRP A 72 11.33 -0.95 1.21
C TRP A 72 10.65 -2.23 1.69
N THR A 73 9.33 -2.29 1.53
CA THR A 73 8.52 -3.47 1.85
C THR A 73 8.32 -4.31 0.62
N TYR A 74 8.63 -5.60 0.70
CA TYR A 74 8.39 -6.58 -0.35
C TYR A 74 7.41 -7.65 0.13
N ILE A 75 6.35 -7.86 -0.65
CA ILE A 75 5.42 -8.98 -0.52
C ILE A 75 5.62 -9.81 -1.80
N GLN A 76 6.25 -10.97 -1.66
CA GLN A 76 6.64 -11.84 -2.76
C GLN A 76 5.73 -13.07 -2.85
N SER A 77 5.87 -13.85 -3.93
CA SER A 77 5.16 -15.11 -4.10
C SER A 77 5.26 -16.00 -2.86
N GLY A 78 4.12 -16.51 -2.40
CA GLY A 78 3.97 -17.27 -1.16
C GLY A 78 3.72 -16.44 0.10
N GLY A 79 3.95 -15.12 0.05
CA GLY A 79 3.71 -14.21 1.16
C GLY A 79 2.34 -13.54 1.10
N GLU A 80 1.66 -13.49 2.25
CA GLU A 80 0.39 -12.80 2.44
C GLU A 80 0.49 -11.75 3.55
N VAL A 81 -0.10 -10.58 3.31
CA VAL A 81 -0.41 -9.60 4.35
C VAL A 81 -1.91 -9.35 4.35
N ASP A 82 -2.54 -9.62 5.48
CA ASP A 82 -3.98 -9.41 5.65
C ASP A 82 -4.23 -8.38 6.75
N ALA A 83 -4.73 -7.23 6.34
CA ALA A 83 -5.17 -6.17 7.23
C ALA A 83 -6.69 -5.94 7.15
N SER A 84 -7.46 -6.94 6.73
CA SER A 84 -8.92 -6.80 6.58
C SER A 84 -9.66 -6.58 7.89
N GLY A 85 -9.11 -7.04 9.02
CA GLY A 85 -9.71 -6.86 10.34
C GLY A 85 -9.93 -5.38 10.68
N SER A 86 -11.05 -5.09 11.36
CA SER A 86 -11.34 -3.76 11.88
C SER A 86 -10.17 -3.22 12.68
N GLY A 87 -9.95 -1.91 12.71
CA GLY A 87 -8.85 -1.35 13.51
C GLY A 87 -7.43 -1.68 13.00
N SER A 88 -7.25 -2.42 11.90
CA SER A 88 -5.93 -2.69 11.29
C SER A 88 -5.33 -1.48 10.58
N ARG A 89 -4.01 -1.28 10.72
CA ARG A 89 -3.28 -0.18 10.07
C ARG A 89 -2.04 -0.68 9.35
N ILE A 90 -1.75 -0.06 8.21
CA ILE A 90 -0.50 -0.24 7.47
C ILE A 90 0.14 1.12 7.20
N LYS A 91 1.42 1.26 7.51
CA LYS A 91 2.21 2.44 7.14
C LYS A 91 3.54 2.02 6.55
N ILE A 92 3.76 2.39 5.31
CA ILE A 92 5.00 2.15 4.59
C ILE A 92 5.73 3.48 4.41
N GLY A 93 6.86 3.65 5.09
CA GLY A 93 7.71 4.84 5.03
C GLY A 93 8.53 4.96 3.75
N HIS A 94 8.47 3.94 2.90
CA HIS A 94 9.22 3.79 1.65
C HIS A 94 8.29 3.27 0.54
N ASN A 95 8.86 2.70 -0.51
CA ASN A 95 8.18 1.89 -1.50
C ASN A 95 7.55 0.63 -0.88
N LEU A 96 6.37 0.30 -1.39
CA LEU A 96 5.72 -0.99 -1.29
C LEU A 96 5.85 -1.70 -2.64
N THR A 97 6.25 -2.96 -2.61
CA THR A 97 6.28 -3.84 -3.78
C THR A 97 5.51 -5.12 -3.47
N ILE A 98 4.50 -5.41 -4.28
CA ILE A 98 3.74 -6.66 -4.26
C ILE A 98 4.05 -7.37 -5.58
N LYS A 99 4.68 -8.55 -5.53
CA LYS A 99 5.12 -9.31 -6.71
C LYS A 99 4.90 -10.81 -6.50
N GLY A 100 3.85 -11.36 -7.07
CA GLY A 100 3.46 -12.76 -6.86
C GLY A 100 2.76 -13.06 -5.53
N GLY A 101 2.79 -12.13 -4.56
CA GLY A 101 2.16 -12.27 -3.25
C GLY A 101 0.87 -11.46 -3.12
N THR A 102 0.22 -11.54 -1.95
CA THR A 102 -1.10 -10.94 -1.72
C THR A 102 -1.06 -9.90 -0.60
N LEU A 103 -1.66 -8.74 -0.84
CA LEU A 103 -1.96 -7.73 0.19
C LEU A 103 -3.46 -7.46 0.22
N THR A 104 -4.09 -7.73 1.35
CA THR A 104 -5.42 -7.22 1.68
C THR A 104 -5.29 -5.98 2.57
N ALA A 105 -5.70 -4.82 2.06
CA ALA A 105 -5.66 -3.55 2.76
C ALA A 105 -6.67 -3.50 3.93
N PRO A 106 -6.47 -2.58 4.90
CA PRO A 106 -7.52 -2.22 5.83
C PRO A 106 -8.63 -1.44 5.14
N SER A 107 -9.86 -1.64 5.62
CA SER A 107 -10.98 -0.77 5.31
C SER A 107 -10.85 0.58 6.03
N GLY A 108 -11.73 1.52 5.70
CA GLY A 108 -11.83 2.82 6.38
C GLY A 108 -11.09 3.96 5.68
N ASP A 109 -10.84 5.02 6.44
CA ASP A 109 -10.40 6.32 5.96
C ASP A 109 -8.93 6.40 5.49
N ASN A 110 -8.50 7.61 5.12
CA ASN A 110 -7.15 7.92 4.65
C ASN A 110 -6.05 7.80 5.73
N THR A 111 -6.36 7.41 6.96
CA THR A 111 -5.38 7.23 8.05
C THR A 111 -4.94 5.78 8.24
N ARG A 112 -5.61 4.85 7.55
CA ARG A 112 -5.51 3.40 7.75
C ARG A 112 -4.38 2.76 6.95
N PHE A 113 -4.28 3.08 5.66
CA PHE A 113 -3.22 2.58 4.79
C PHE A 113 -2.44 3.72 4.12
N ILE A 114 -1.23 3.97 4.61
CA ILE A 114 -0.39 5.09 4.19
C ILE A 114 0.89 4.59 3.54
N VAL A 115 1.17 5.04 2.31
CA VAL A 115 2.42 4.79 1.58
C VAL A 115 3.15 6.12 1.35
N LYS A 116 4.39 6.22 1.83
CA LYS A 116 5.25 7.41 1.70
C LYS A 116 6.30 7.29 0.60
N GLY A 117 6.30 6.19 -0.14
CA GLY A 117 7.05 6.03 -1.38
C GLY A 117 6.13 5.58 -2.50
N GLY A 118 6.65 4.76 -3.40
CA GLY A 118 5.87 4.21 -4.51
C GLY A 118 5.02 3.01 -4.10
N PHE A 119 3.86 2.89 -4.75
CA PHE A 119 3.00 1.71 -4.72
C PHE A 119 3.26 0.91 -6.00
N ASN A 120 3.86 -0.27 -5.88
CA ASN A 120 4.27 -1.08 -7.03
C ASN A 120 3.62 -2.45 -6.95
N LEU A 121 2.61 -2.67 -7.79
CA LEU A 121 1.99 -3.95 -8.04
C LEU A 121 2.56 -4.52 -9.33
N HIS A 122 3.44 -5.51 -9.16
CA HIS A 122 4.06 -6.21 -10.27
C HIS A 122 3.26 -7.45 -10.65
N ASP A 123 3.57 -8.00 -11.81
CA ASP A 123 2.97 -9.24 -12.32
C ASP A 123 2.88 -10.36 -11.26
N GLY A 124 1.75 -11.06 -11.27
CA GLY A 124 1.33 -12.06 -10.29
C GLY A 124 0.99 -11.51 -8.89
N GLY A 125 1.20 -10.22 -8.61
CA GLY A 125 0.82 -9.61 -7.34
C GLY A 125 -0.68 -9.37 -7.24
N VAL A 126 -1.24 -9.56 -6.04
CA VAL A 126 -2.67 -9.32 -5.76
C VAL A 126 -2.83 -8.26 -4.67
N PHE A 127 -3.65 -7.26 -4.95
CA PHE A 127 -4.07 -6.20 -4.06
C PHE A 127 -5.59 -6.19 -3.86
N ASN A 128 -6.03 -6.60 -2.67
CA ASN A 128 -7.43 -6.51 -2.27
C ASN A 128 -7.63 -5.22 -1.48
N HIS A 129 -8.36 -4.26 -2.05
CA HIS A 129 -8.53 -2.94 -1.46
C HIS A 129 -9.40 -2.91 -0.19
N ASN A 130 -10.22 -3.94 0.04
CA ASN A 130 -11.12 -4.09 1.20
C ASN A 130 -11.98 -2.84 1.50
N SER A 131 -12.57 -2.26 0.45
CA SER A 131 -13.28 -0.97 0.47
C SER A 131 -12.56 0.17 1.23
N GLY A 132 -11.23 0.12 1.29
CA GLY A 132 -10.40 1.06 2.02
C GLY A 132 -9.78 2.16 1.18
N THR A 133 -8.97 2.98 1.83
CA THR A 133 -8.30 4.13 1.20
C THR A 133 -6.79 3.94 1.15
N VAL A 134 -6.23 3.92 -0.06
CA VAL A 134 -4.78 4.00 -0.25
C VAL A 134 -4.36 5.46 -0.17
N THR A 135 -3.61 5.80 0.87
CA THR A 135 -3.09 7.16 1.05
C THR A 135 -1.66 7.26 0.58
N MET A 136 -1.48 7.87 -0.59
CA MET A 136 -0.17 8.22 -1.11
C MET A 136 0.27 9.57 -0.52
N SER A 137 1.29 9.55 0.33
CA SER A 137 1.82 10.75 0.98
C SER A 137 3.36 10.85 0.89
N PRO A 138 3.94 10.84 -0.32
CA PRO A 138 5.38 10.81 -0.48
C PRO A 138 6.07 12.04 0.12
N LYS A 139 7.23 11.81 0.74
CA LYS A 139 8.03 12.84 1.43
C LYS A 139 9.53 12.64 1.19
N GLY A 140 10.31 13.67 1.53
CA GLY A 140 11.77 13.62 1.51
C GLY A 140 12.31 13.34 0.11
N LYS A 141 12.94 12.17 -0.05
CA LYS A 141 13.71 11.74 -1.22
C LYS A 141 12.94 11.57 -2.53
N TRP A 142 11.62 11.56 -2.49
CA TRP A 142 10.78 11.57 -3.70
C TRP A 142 10.61 12.98 -4.25
N SER A 143 11.69 13.78 -4.20
CA SER A 143 11.73 15.13 -4.75
C SER A 143 11.80 15.12 -6.27
N GLY A 144 11.45 16.24 -6.89
CA GLY A 144 11.43 16.39 -8.34
C GLY A 144 10.07 16.14 -8.97
N THR A 145 10.03 16.27 -10.29
CA THR A 145 8.80 16.28 -11.08
C THR A 145 8.09 14.93 -11.05
N THR A 146 8.82 13.82 -11.19
CA THR A 146 8.24 12.47 -11.21
C THR A 146 7.72 12.05 -9.84
N GLY A 147 8.44 12.33 -8.74
CA GLY A 147 8.02 11.90 -7.41
C GLY A 147 7.96 10.37 -7.26
N ALA A 148 7.02 9.87 -6.45
CA ALA A 148 6.87 8.43 -6.19
C ALA A 148 5.99 7.73 -7.24
N ALA A 149 6.31 6.48 -7.57
CA ALA A 149 5.57 5.71 -8.57
C ALA A 149 4.22 5.20 -8.02
N ILE A 150 3.21 5.18 -8.88
CA ILE A 150 2.14 4.19 -8.87
C ILE A 150 2.40 3.32 -10.10
N ARG A 151 2.60 2.03 -9.87
CA ARG A 151 2.92 1.03 -10.89
C ARG A 151 1.98 -0.14 -10.74
N ILE A 152 1.27 -0.47 -11.81
CA ILE A 152 0.37 -1.62 -11.93
C ILE A 152 0.72 -2.29 -13.25
N ASP A 153 1.47 -3.40 -13.21
CA ASP A 153 2.11 -3.99 -14.42
C ASP A 153 1.10 -4.50 -15.45
N ASP A 154 -0.03 -5.05 -15.01
CA ASP A 154 -1.05 -5.61 -15.90
C ASP A 154 -2.22 -4.66 -16.17
N GLY A 155 -2.12 -3.40 -15.71
CA GLY A 155 -3.20 -2.43 -15.73
C GLY A 155 -4.32 -2.72 -14.72
N PRO A 156 -5.47 -2.05 -14.81
CA PRO A 156 -6.58 -2.22 -13.88
C PRO A 156 -7.27 -3.59 -14.04
N GLY A 157 -7.85 -4.09 -12.95
CA GLY A 157 -8.57 -5.37 -12.92
C GLY A 157 -8.82 -5.87 -11.49
N THR A 158 -9.48 -7.03 -11.37
CA THR A 158 -9.66 -7.71 -10.09
C THR A 158 -8.32 -7.92 -9.40
N GLY A 159 -8.23 -7.56 -8.11
CA GLY A 159 -6.99 -7.61 -7.35
C GLY A 159 -5.96 -6.55 -7.74
N ARG A 160 -6.30 -5.54 -8.53
CA ARG A 160 -5.37 -4.49 -8.99
C ARG A 160 -5.92 -3.07 -8.89
N ASN A 161 -7.23 -2.94 -8.68
CA ASN A 161 -7.90 -1.65 -8.55
C ASN A 161 -7.74 -1.04 -7.15
N PHE A 162 -7.80 0.27 -7.08
CA PHE A 162 -8.02 0.99 -5.83
C PHE A 162 -9.52 1.11 -5.56
N TYR A 163 -9.92 1.17 -4.28
CA TYR A 163 -11.27 1.61 -3.94
C TYR A 163 -11.32 3.12 -3.81
N ASN A 164 -10.64 3.68 -2.81
CA ASN A 164 -10.32 5.10 -2.74
C ASN A 164 -8.83 5.34 -2.94
N LEU A 165 -8.48 6.44 -3.62
CA LEU A 165 -7.12 6.93 -3.73
C LEU A 165 -7.02 8.33 -3.14
N TYR A 166 -6.23 8.47 -2.08
CA TYR A 166 -6.03 9.75 -1.41
C TYR A 166 -4.58 10.22 -1.59
N LYS A 167 -4.38 11.31 -2.32
CA LYS A 167 -3.07 11.94 -2.49
C LYS A 167 -2.92 13.11 -1.52
N SER A 168 -1.87 13.08 -0.71
CA SER A 168 -1.49 14.19 0.16
C SER A 168 0.01 14.42 0.21
N GLY A 169 0.43 15.44 0.96
CA GLY A 169 1.84 15.75 1.18
C GLY A 169 2.51 16.48 0.01
N PRO A 170 3.80 16.86 0.19
CA PRO A 170 4.46 17.84 -0.66
C PRO A 170 5.07 17.27 -1.94
N ARG A 171 5.11 15.95 -2.13
CA ARG A 171 5.74 15.30 -3.29
C ARG A 171 4.72 14.69 -4.22
N ASN A 172 5.08 14.59 -5.50
CA ASN A 172 4.20 14.05 -6.53
C ASN A 172 4.06 12.53 -6.43
N VAL A 173 2.97 12.01 -6.98
CA VAL A 173 2.87 10.64 -7.44
C VAL A 173 2.69 10.62 -8.95
N THR A 174 3.32 9.65 -9.61
CA THR A 174 3.26 9.49 -11.07
C THR A 174 2.84 8.08 -11.42
N LEU A 175 1.87 7.93 -12.32
CA LEU A 175 1.56 6.66 -12.96
C LEU A 175 2.69 6.33 -13.92
N THR A 176 3.35 5.18 -13.73
CA THR A 176 4.62 4.86 -14.42
C THR A 176 4.54 3.70 -15.42
N THR A 177 3.39 3.02 -15.53
CA THR A 177 3.27 1.83 -16.37
C THR A 177 2.01 1.80 -17.22
N ASN A 178 0.85 1.72 -16.57
CA ASN A 178 -0.44 1.55 -17.21
C ASN A 178 -1.48 2.39 -16.46
N ASP A 179 -2.69 2.34 -17.00
CA ASP A 179 -3.89 2.94 -16.45
C ASP A 179 -4.18 2.46 -15.03
N ILE A 180 -4.98 3.24 -14.32
CA ILE A 180 -5.53 2.84 -13.03
C ILE A 180 -7.05 2.97 -13.02
N ARG A 181 -7.67 2.13 -12.19
CA ARG A 181 -9.09 2.22 -11.87
C ARG A 181 -9.26 2.44 -10.37
N VAL A 182 -10.01 3.47 -10.03
CA VAL A 182 -10.44 3.80 -8.68
C VAL A 182 -11.95 3.58 -8.64
N LEU A 183 -12.39 2.58 -7.87
CA LEU A 183 -13.79 2.15 -7.86
C LEU A 183 -14.73 3.14 -7.18
N ASN A 184 -14.18 3.98 -6.31
CA ASN A 184 -14.91 5.03 -5.59
C ASN A 184 -14.17 6.36 -5.82
N ASN A 185 -13.66 7.02 -4.78
CA ASN A 185 -13.28 8.43 -4.87
C ASN A 185 -11.77 8.63 -5.07
N ILE A 186 -11.42 9.67 -5.82
CA ILE A 186 -10.07 10.25 -5.82
C ILE A 186 -10.12 11.59 -5.10
N THR A 187 -9.27 11.75 -4.10
CA THR A 187 -9.04 13.04 -3.45
C THR A 187 -7.56 13.40 -3.54
N ALA A 188 -7.23 14.60 -4.02
CA ALA A 188 -5.86 15.11 -4.05
C ALA A 188 -5.74 16.47 -3.36
N ILE A 189 -4.98 16.49 -2.27
CA ILE A 189 -4.72 17.67 -1.47
C ILE A 189 -3.22 17.95 -1.29
N GLY A 190 -2.91 19.15 -0.81
CA GLY A 190 -1.55 19.59 -0.52
C GLY A 190 -0.80 20.05 -1.78
N ASN A 191 0.54 20.06 -1.71
CA ASN A 191 1.35 20.66 -2.79
C ASN A 191 1.75 19.65 -3.88
N GLY A 192 1.87 18.37 -3.52
CA GLY A 192 2.26 17.34 -4.47
C GLY A 192 1.08 16.86 -5.31
N LYS A 193 1.34 16.58 -6.58
CA LYS A 193 0.33 16.30 -7.61
C LYS A 193 0.16 14.81 -7.87
N ILE A 194 -0.97 14.42 -8.45
CA ILE A 194 -1.12 13.16 -9.21
C ILE A 194 -0.75 13.46 -10.67
N ARG A 195 0.13 12.66 -11.26
CA ARG A 195 0.58 12.82 -12.65
C ARG A 195 0.26 11.55 -13.43
N ALA A 196 -0.62 11.65 -14.41
CA ALA A 196 -1.08 10.51 -15.20
C ALA A 196 -0.11 10.13 -16.35
N GLN A 197 0.74 11.07 -16.79
CA GLN A 197 1.59 10.90 -17.98
C GLN A 197 0.74 10.60 -19.23
N SER A 198 0.84 9.39 -19.78
CA SER A 198 0.03 8.95 -20.92
C SER A 198 -1.05 7.94 -20.52
N ASN A 199 -1.24 7.71 -19.22
CA ASN A 199 -2.11 6.66 -18.70
C ASN A 199 -3.48 7.23 -18.36
N ASP A 200 -4.52 6.44 -18.59
CA ASP A 200 -5.89 6.78 -18.25
C ASP A 200 -6.18 6.55 -16.75
N ILE A 201 -7.14 7.30 -16.23
CA ILE A 201 -7.68 7.12 -14.88
C ILE A 201 -9.18 6.96 -14.98
N THR A 202 -9.68 5.79 -14.58
CA THR A 202 -11.13 5.58 -14.44
C THR A 202 -11.57 5.76 -12.99
N ILE A 203 -12.63 6.55 -12.77
CA ILE A 203 -13.17 6.90 -11.45
C ILE A 203 -14.64 6.49 -11.37
N GLY A 204 -14.98 5.69 -10.36
CA GLY A 204 -16.35 5.24 -10.09
C GLY A 204 -17.16 6.16 -9.15
N GLY A 205 -16.50 7.05 -8.41
CA GLY A 205 -17.12 8.02 -7.51
C GLY A 205 -16.65 9.45 -7.76
N ASP A 206 -16.50 10.22 -6.70
CA ASP A 206 -16.18 11.65 -6.77
C ASP A 206 -14.70 11.93 -7.09
N TRP A 207 -14.46 13.10 -7.66
CA TRP A 207 -13.13 13.64 -7.90
C TRP A 207 -12.95 14.98 -7.20
N ASP A 208 -12.19 14.98 -6.10
CA ASP A 208 -11.93 16.16 -5.29
C ASP A 208 -10.46 16.60 -5.39
N LEU A 209 -10.21 17.78 -5.95
CA LEU A 209 -8.92 18.43 -6.07
C LEU A 209 -8.92 19.73 -5.27
N ALA A 210 -8.10 19.84 -4.23
CA ALA A 210 -8.00 21.10 -3.47
C ALA A 210 -7.59 22.29 -4.36
N LYS A 211 -6.91 22.03 -5.48
CA LYS A 211 -6.58 22.96 -6.56
C LYS A 211 -6.56 22.16 -7.86
N SER A 212 -7.05 22.72 -8.97
CA SER A 212 -6.94 22.09 -10.30
C SER A 212 -5.51 21.61 -10.63
N SER A 213 -4.50 22.36 -10.20
CA SER A 213 -3.08 22.02 -10.37
C SER A 213 -2.61 20.78 -9.57
N ASN A 214 -3.43 20.20 -8.69
CA ASN A 214 -3.15 18.95 -7.98
C ASN A 214 -3.22 17.73 -8.89
N PHE A 215 -3.72 17.88 -10.11
CA PHE A 215 -3.66 16.86 -11.15
C PHE A 215 -2.88 17.37 -12.37
N VAL A 216 -2.17 16.46 -13.04
CA VAL A 216 -1.51 16.68 -14.33
C VAL A 216 -1.84 15.50 -15.22
N ALA A 217 -2.76 15.71 -16.16
CA ALA A 217 -3.24 14.68 -17.08
C ALA A 217 -2.11 14.13 -17.97
N GLY A 218 -1.31 15.03 -18.56
CA GLY A 218 -0.42 14.66 -19.66
C GLY A 218 -1.24 14.40 -20.92
N THR A 219 -1.15 13.20 -21.51
CA THR A 219 -1.91 12.81 -22.71
C THR A 219 -2.98 11.76 -22.44
N GLY A 220 -3.09 11.24 -21.20
CA GLY A 220 -4.13 10.29 -20.81
C GLY A 220 -5.47 10.97 -20.52
N THR A 221 -6.52 10.16 -20.41
CA THR A 221 -7.92 10.57 -20.21
C THR A 221 -8.38 10.27 -18.78
N VAL A 222 -9.20 11.15 -18.22
CA VAL A 222 -9.95 10.86 -16.99
C VAL A 222 -11.37 10.45 -17.37
N ILE A 223 -11.76 9.25 -16.98
CA ILE A 223 -13.03 8.61 -17.36
C ILE A 223 -13.89 8.45 -16.11
N PHE A 224 -15.07 9.04 -16.12
CA PHE A 224 -16.08 8.86 -15.08
C PHE A 224 -17.03 7.74 -15.50
N ASN A 225 -17.12 6.68 -14.70
CA ASN A 225 -17.96 5.53 -15.02
C ASN A 225 -18.73 4.96 -13.81
N GLY A 226 -19.01 5.83 -12.84
CA GLY A 226 -19.85 5.51 -11.70
C GLY A 226 -21.31 5.32 -12.10
N SER A 227 -22.04 4.52 -11.32
CA SER A 227 -23.50 4.40 -11.45
C SER A 227 -24.27 5.46 -10.66
N SER A 228 -23.61 6.08 -9.68
CA SER A 228 -24.16 7.17 -8.87
C SER A 228 -23.78 8.52 -9.48
N ALA A 229 -24.48 9.59 -9.09
CA ALA A 229 -24.05 10.94 -9.41
C ALA A 229 -22.62 11.18 -8.88
N GLN A 230 -21.76 11.75 -9.73
CA GLN A 230 -20.36 12.01 -9.41
C GLN A 230 -20.14 13.52 -9.35
N THR A 231 -19.46 13.98 -8.30
CA THR A 231 -19.06 15.38 -8.15
C THR A 231 -17.62 15.55 -8.62
N ILE A 232 -17.35 16.70 -9.23
CA ILE A 232 -16.01 17.13 -9.63
C ILE A 232 -15.79 18.52 -9.01
N ASP A 233 -14.86 18.60 -8.06
CA ASP A 233 -14.56 19.82 -7.29
C ASP A 233 -13.04 20.11 -7.32
#